data_AF-A0A132GT87-F1
#
_entry.id   AF-A0A132GT87-F1
#
_cell.length_a   1.000
_cell.length_b   1.000
_cell.length_c   1.000
_cell.angle_alpha   90.00
_cell.angle_beta   90.00
_cell.angle_gamma   90.00
#
_symmetry.space_group_name_H-M   'P 1'
#
loop_
_entity.id
_entity.type
_entity.pdbx_description
1 polymer ?
#
loop_
_entity_poly.entity_id
_entity_poly.type
_entity_poly.pdbx_seq_one_letter_code
_entity_poly.pdbx_strand_id
1 'polypeptide(L)'
;MLKYAIMSYIPQRYMRRADFDTQDAMRHILDFKAGRRYATKWAADLVARTLAPMDLTNTIIVCIPASCEQTNKRRYKRFSATVCAKCRAINGFEHIQVVGKREKVHISRRHDKQTASNVQIDTDYFNGKRVLLIDDICTTCATANAFIEQMQKAGADVRMTLFLAKTKTYHRTTNYQYN
;
A
#
# COMPACT_ATOMS: atom_id res chain seq x y z
N MET A 1 7.57 2.68 14.30
CA MET A 1 7.03 1.73 13.31
C MET A 1 7.85 1.80 12.02
N LEU A 2 8.32 0.64 11.55
CA LEU A 2 9.24 0.53 10.41
C LEU A 2 8.51 0.73 9.07
N LYS A 3 9.06 1.56 8.19
CA LYS A 3 8.58 1.77 6.82
C LYS A 3 9.71 1.48 5.84
N TYR A 4 9.50 0.56 4.91
CA TYR A 4 10.53 0.12 3.97
C TYR A 4 9.99 0.12 2.54
N ALA A 5 10.76 0.64 1.59
CA ALA A 5 10.41 0.61 0.17
C ALA A 5 11.45 -0.23 -0.58
N ILE A 6 10.98 -1.16 -1.41
CA ILE A 6 11.86 -2.10 -2.12
C ILE A 6 12.68 -1.37 -3.19
N MET A 7 12.08 -0.39 -3.87
CA MET A 7 12.77 0.39 -4.89
C MET A 7 12.36 1.88 -4.90
N SER A 8 13.04 2.65 -5.74
CA SER A 8 12.65 4.03 -6.05
C SER A 8 11.62 4.07 -7.17
N TYR A 9 10.59 4.89 -7.03
CA TYR A 9 9.65 5.21 -8.10
C TYR A 9 10.10 6.50 -8.80
N ILE A 10 10.38 6.41 -10.11
CA ILE A 10 10.71 7.56 -10.94
C ILE A 10 9.43 8.08 -11.60
N PRO A 11 9.05 9.36 -11.37
CA PRO A 11 7.90 9.95 -12.06
C PRO A 11 8.07 9.95 -13.59
N GLN A 12 6.96 9.75 -14.31
CA GLN A 12 6.94 9.63 -15.78
C GLN A 12 7.75 10.71 -16.52
N ARG A 13 7.73 11.95 -16.02
CA ARG A 13 8.46 13.09 -16.62
C ARG A 13 9.99 12.95 -16.59
N TYR A 14 10.54 12.11 -15.72
CA TYR A 14 11.98 11.85 -15.63
C TYR A 14 12.39 10.51 -16.26
N MET A 15 11.43 9.72 -16.77
CA MET A 15 11.69 8.38 -17.30
C MET A 15 12.63 8.36 -18.51
N ARG A 16 12.66 9.43 -19.31
CA ARG A 16 13.57 9.54 -20.47
C ARG A 16 15.05 9.46 -20.10
N ARG A 17 15.39 9.75 -18.84
CA ARG A 17 16.77 9.72 -18.32
C ARG A 17 17.05 8.49 -17.45
N ALA A 18 16.05 7.62 -17.29
CA ALA A 18 16.19 6.40 -16.50
C ALA A 18 16.85 5.31 -17.34
N ASP A 19 17.67 4.49 -16.69
CA ASP A 19 18.23 3.28 -17.29
C ASP A 19 17.13 2.24 -17.64
N PHE A 20 17.52 1.21 -18.38
CA PHE A 20 16.60 0.17 -18.84
C PHE A 20 15.90 -0.54 -17.67
N ASP A 21 16.64 -0.91 -16.64
CA ASP A 21 16.11 -1.62 -15.47
C ASP A 21 15.06 -0.80 -14.74
N THR A 22 15.30 0.51 -14.58
CA THR A 22 14.32 1.41 -13.97
C THR A 22 13.09 1.56 -14.87
N GLN A 23 13.26 1.68 -16.19
CA GLN A 23 12.14 1.71 -17.13
C GLN A 23 11.27 0.45 -17.03
N ASP A 24 11.91 -0.72 -17.01
CA ASP A 24 11.21 -1.99 -16.89
C ASP A 24 10.51 -2.15 -15.53
N ALA A 25 11.16 -1.76 -14.43
CA ALA A 25 10.54 -1.78 -13.10
C ALA A 25 9.31 -0.85 -13.03
N MET A 26 9.39 0.36 -13.60
CA MET A 26 8.25 1.29 -13.62
C MET A 26 7.10 0.74 -14.48
N ARG A 27 7.43 0.11 -15.62
CA ARG A 27 6.44 -0.60 -16.45
C ARG A 27 5.74 -1.70 -15.65
N HIS A 28 6.48 -2.53 -14.94
CA HIS A 28 5.92 -3.57 -14.06
C HIS A 28 5.00 -3.00 -12.97
N ILE A 29 5.35 -1.87 -12.35
CA ILE A 29 4.48 -1.21 -11.36
C ILE A 29 3.18 -0.70 -12.01
N LEU A 30 3.24 -0.10 -13.20
CA LEU A 30 2.06 0.36 -13.92
C LEU A 30 1.16 -0.83 -14.32
N ASP A 31 1.76 -1.90 -14.82
CA ASP A 31 1.05 -3.13 -15.18
C ASP A 31 0.43 -3.82 -13.96
N PHE A 32 1.10 -3.76 -12.81
CA PHE A 32 0.55 -4.21 -11.53
C PHE A 32 -0.70 -3.39 -11.16
N LYS A 33 -0.63 -2.05 -11.27
CA LYS A 33 -1.78 -1.17 -11.00
C LYS A 33 -2.95 -1.44 -11.94
N ALA A 34 -2.67 -1.88 -13.16
CA ALA A 34 -3.63 -2.31 -14.16
C ALA A 34 -4.14 -3.75 -13.97
N GLY A 35 -3.60 -4.51 -13.00
CA GLY A 35 -4.03 -5.89 -12.69
C GLY A 35 -3.52 -6.95 -13.67
N ARG A 36 -2.45 -6.67 -14.42
CA ARG A 36 -1.84 -7.64 -15.35
C ARG A 36 -1.25 -8.82 -14.56
N ARG A 37 -1.61 -10.06 -14.95
CA ARG A 37 -1.25 -11.27 -14.18
C ARG A 37 0.26 -11.42 -13.95
N TYR A 38 1.07 -11.18 -14.98
CA TYR A 38 2.53 -11.31 -14.88
C TYR A 38 3.11 -10.28 -13.91
N ALA A 39 2.62 -9.04 -13.93
CA ALA A 39 3.06 -7.98 -13.05
C ALA A 39 2.61 -8.20 -11.60
N THR A 40 1.40 -8.76 -11.39
CA THR A 40 0.96 -9.24 -10.07
C THR A 40 1.88 -10.32 -9.52
N LYS A 41 2.26 -11.30 -10.35
CA LYS A 41 3.20 -12.35 -9.95
C LYS A 41 4.58 -11.79 -9.64
N TRP A 42 5.10 -10.90 -10.50
CA TRP A 42 6.36 -10.20 -10.29
C TRP A 42 6.39 -9.45 -8.96
N ALA A 43 5.36 -8.65 -8.67
CA ALA A 43 5.27 -7.90 -7.41
C ALA A 43 5.19 -8.83 -6.20
N ALA A 44 4.44 -9.92 -6.29
CA ALA A 44 4.32 -10.89 -5.21
C ALA A 44 5.65 -11.63 -4.95
N ASP A 45 6.36 -12.03 -6.02
CA ASP A 45 7.67 -12.68 -5.93
C ASP A 45 8.73 -11.72 -5.37
N LEU A 46 8.67 -10.43 -5.75
CA LEU A 46 9.54 -9.39 -5.21
C LEU A 46 9.33 -9.21 -3.71
N VAL A 47 8.07 -9.03 -3.27
CA VAL A 47 7.72 -8.89 -1.86
C VAL A 47 8.09 -10.13 -1.05
N ALA A 48 7.80 -11.32 -1.57
CA ALA A 48 8.12 -12.57 -0.88
C ALA A 48 9.63 -12.72 -0.67
N ARG A 49 10.46 -12.36 -1.67
CA ARG A 49 11.92 -12.32 -1.53
C ARG A 49 12.38 -11.32 -0.47
N THR A 50 11.80 -10.11 -0.45
CA THR A 50 12.11 -9.10 0.57
C THR A 50 11.77 -9.56 1.98
N LEU A 51 10.66 -10.31 2.14
CA LEU A 51 10.17 -10.78 3.43
C LEU A 51 10.73 -12.15 3.84
N ALA A 52 11.47 -12.84 2.98
CA ALA A 52 11.99 -14.19 3.24
C ALA A 52 12.79 -14.34 4.55
N PRO A 53 13.56 -13.33 5.02
CA PRO A 53 14.26 -13.43 6.30
C PRO A 53 13.37 -13.32 7.54
N MET A 54 12.09 -12.97 7.40
CA MET A 54 11.18 -12.71 8.52
C MET A 54 10.31 -13.93 8.82
N ASP A 55 10.11 -14.23 10.12
CA ASP A 55 9.04 -15.14 10.53
C ASP A 55 7.69 -14.41 10.55
N LEU A 56 6.88 -14.73 9.55
CA LEU A 56 5.53 -14.18 9.38
C LEU A 56 4.43 -15.14 9.83
N THR A 57 4.78 -16.23 10.53
CA THR A 57 3.80 -17.08 11.22
C THR A 57 2.95 -16.21 12.14
N ASN A 58 1.62 -16.38 12.13
CA ASN A 58 0.68 -15.54 12.91
C ASN A 58 0.78 -14.02 12.61
N THR A 59 1.23 -13.64 11.42
CA THR A 59 1.18 -12.26 10.92
C THR A 59 0.10 -12.14 9.87
N ILE A 60 -0.78 -11.14 10.01
CA ILE A 60 -1.73 -10.80 8.97
C ILE A 60 -1.09 -9.79 8.02
N ILE A 61 -1.05 -10.12 6.74
CA ILE A 61 -0.68 -9.16 5.70
C ILE A 61 -1.93 -8.47 5.19
N VAL A 62 -1.91 -7.14 5.23
CA VAL A 62 -2.99 -6.29 4.72
C VAL A 62 -2.44 -5.34 3.68
N CYS A 63 -3.08 -5.28 2.51
CA CYS A 63 -2.76 -4.25 1.53
C CYS A 63 -3.46 -2.95 1.90
N ILE A 64 -2.75 -1.82 1.85
CA ILE A 64 -3.34 -0.50 2.06
C ILE A 64 -4.37 -0.27 0.96
N PRO A 65 -5.67 -0.09 1.29
CA PRO A 65 -6.71 -0.16 0.29
C PRO A 65 -6.60 0.93 -0.78
N ALA A 66 -6.95 0.56 -2.01
CA ALA A 66 -7.09 1.55 -3.08
C ALA A 66 -8.33 2.43 -2.86
N SER A 67 -8.41 3.53 -3.61
CA SER A 67 -9.49 4.53 -3.47
C SER A 67 -10.91 4.00 -3.76
N CYS A 68 -11.04 2.91 -4.52
CA CYS A 68 -12.33 2.28 -4.80
C CYS A 68 -12.21 0.75 -4.81
N GLU A 69 -13.33 0.08 -4.54
CA GLU A 69 -13.41 -1.38 -4.42
C GLU A 69 -12.91 -2.10 -5.69
N GLN A 70 -13.29 -1.62 -6.87
CA GLN A 70 -12.85 -2.20 -8.14
C GLN A 70 -11.33 -2.17 -8.29
N THR A 71 -10.70 -1.03 -7.99
CA THR A 71 -9.24 -0.90 -8.05
C THR A 71 -8.57 -1.73 -6.95
N ASN A 72 -9.19 -1.79 -5.76
CA ASN A 72 -8.70 -2.57 -4.63
C ASN A 72 -8.64 -4.07 -4.97
N LYS A 73 -9.76 -4.62 -5.46
CA LYS A 73 -9.84 -6.02 -5.92
C LYS A 73 -8.87 -6.30 -7.06
N ARG A 74 -8.81 -5.41 -8.07
CA ARG A 74 -7.91 -5.54 -9.22
C ARG A 74 -6.44 -5.64 -8.82
N ARG A 75 -6.00 -4.80 -7.88
CA ARG A 75 -4.59 -4.75 -7.46
C ARG A 75 -4.27 -5.84 -6.44
N TYR A 76 -5.10 -5.97 -5.41
CA TYR A 76 -4.67 -6.60 -4.16
C TYR A 76 -5.26 -7.98 -3.90
N LYS A 77 -6.39 -8.37 -4.51
CA LYS A 77 -7.02 -9.68 -4.20
C LYS A 77 -6.10 -10.86 -4.54
N ARG A 78 -5.60 -10.91 -5.78
CA ARG A 78 -4.65 -11.97 -6.20
C ARG A 78 -3.27 -11.79 -5.58
N PHE A 79 -2.82 -10.54 -5.49
CA PHE A 79 -1.50 -10.21 -4.98
C PHE A 79 -1.33 -10.66 -3.52
N SER A 80 -2.23 -10.24 -2.63
CA SER A 80 -2.21 -10.60 -1.20
C SER A 80 -2.26 -12.12 -1.01
N ALA A 81 -3.13 -12.82 -1.73
CA ALA A 81 -3.21 -14.29 -1.66
C ALA A 81 -1.89 -14.96 -2.06
N THR A 82 -1.24 -14.46 -3.12
CA THR A 82 0.04 -15.00 -3.60
C THR A 82 1.18 -14.74 -2.62
N VAL A 83 1.25 -13.52 -2.07
CA VAL A 83 2.26 -13.14 -1.06
C VAL A 83 2.08 -13.97 0.21
N CYS A 84 0.85 -14.07 0.74
CA CYS A 84 0.58 -14.80 1.97
C CYS A 84 0.93 -16.28 1.85
N ALA A 85 0.59 -16.92 0.73
CA ALA A 85 0.95 -18.30 0.47
C ALA A 85 2.48 -18.52 0.46
N LYS A 86 3.24 -17.60 -0.15
CA LYS A 86 4.72 -17.67 -0.21
C LYS A 86 5.38 -17.41 1.14
N CYS A 87 4.81 -16.49 1.92
CA CYS A 87 5.37 -16.05 3.20
C CYS A 87 4.85 -16.86 4.40
N ARG A 88 3.94 -17.82 4.20
CA ARG A 88 3.21 -18.52 5.28
C ARG A 88 2.51 -17.55 6.25
N ALA A 89 2.02 -16.44 5.71
CA ALA A 89 1.31 -15.41 6.44
C ALA A 89 -0.21 -15.56 6.27
N ILE A 90 -0.98 -14.87 7.10
CA ILE A 90 -2.45 -14.84 7.04
C ILE A 90 -2.89 -13.72 6.10
N ASN A 91 -3.79 -14.02 5.17
CA ASN A 91 -4.32 -13.00 4.25
C ASN A 91 -5.44 -12.20 4.90
N GLY A 92 -5.25 -10.89 5.07
CA GLY A 92 -6.25 -9.99 5.64
C GLY A 92 -7.19 -9.34 4.64
N PHE A 93 -7.09 -9.66 3.33
CA PHE A 93 -7.82 -8.93 2.27
C PHE A 93 -9.34 -8.87 2.49
N GLU A 94 -9.97 -9.96 2.94
CA GLU A 94 -11.43 -10.02 3.13
C GLU A 94 -11.91 -9.32 4.42
N HIS A 95 -10.99 -8.93 5.32
CA HIS A 95 -11.29 -8.20 6.57
C HIS A 95 -11.20 -6.67 6.42
N ILE A 96 -10.97 -6.20 5.18
CA ILE A 96 -10.91 -4.78 4.84
C ILE A 96 -11.84 -4.52 3.67
N GLN A 97 -12.81 -3.63 3.86
CA GLN A 97 -13.79 -3.30 2.83
C GLN A 97 -13.63 -1.84 2.38
N VAL A 98 -13.65 -1.59 1.07
CA VAL A 98 -13.64 -0.23 0.52
C VAL A 98 -15.07 0.17 0.19
N VAL A 99 -15.62 1.11 0.95
CA VAL A 99 -17.01 1.57 0.81
C VAL A 99 -17.07 2.80 -0.10
N GLY A 100 -17.79 2.67 -1.21
CA GLY A 100 -17.79 3.65 -2.31
C GLY A 100 -18.76 4.84 -2.17
N LYS A 101 -19.54 5.00 -1.10
CA LYS A 101 -20.47 6.13 -0.94
C LYS A 101 -20.43 6.74 0.46
N ARG A 102 -20.33 8.08 0.50
CA ARG A 102 -20.91 8.89 1.58
C ARG A 102 -22.42 8.65 1.58
N GLU A 103 -22.95 8.11 2.65
CA GLU A 103 -24.34 8.43 2.99
C GLU A 103 -24.35 9.82 3.62
N LYS A 104 -25.25 10.68 3.13
CA LYS A 104 -25.55 11.94 3.79
C LYS A 104 -26.12 11.60 5.16
N VAL A 105 -25.36 11.87 6.22
CA VAL A 105 -25.88 11.84 7.59
C VAL A 105 -26.95 12.92 7.69
N HIS A 106 -28.21 12.54 7.52
CA HIS A 106 -29.31 13.30 8.07
C HIS A 106 -29.45 12.91 9.55
N ILE A 107 -29.31 13.91 10.42
CA ILE A 107 -29.78 13.96 11.82
C ILE A 107 -28.89 13.10 12.77
N SER A 108 -28.09 13.63 13.70
CA SER A 108 -28.35 14.64 14.72
C SER A 108 -27.04 15.13 15.36
N ARG A 109 -27.14 16.25 16.08
CA ARG A 109 -26.10 17.05 16.75
C ARG A 109 -25.04 16.23 17.53
N ARG A 110 -23.76 16.35 17.11
CA ARG A 110 -22.60 16.74 17.95
C ARG A 110 -21.32 16.77 17.10
N HIS A 111 -20.46 17.72 17.40
CA HIS A 111 -19.20 17.99 16.73
C HIS A 111 -18.27 16.77 16.74
N ASP A 112 -17.94 16.24 15.56
CA ASP A 112 -16.55 16.03 15.16
C ASP A 112 -16.45 15.85 13.64
N LYS A 113 -15.78 16.77 12.95
CA LYS A 113 -15.50 16.66 11.51
C LYS A 113 -14.35 15.68 11.29
N GLN A 114 -14.53 14.41 11.63
CA GLN A 114 -13.62 13.36 11.20
C GLN A 114 -14.11 12.88 9.84
N THR A 115 -13.31 13.11 8.81
CA THR A 115 -13.63 12.68 7.45
C THR A 115 -13.79 11.15 7.49
N ALA A 116 -15.03 10.66 7.44
CA ALA A 116 -15.30 9.23 7.49
C ALA A 116 -14.47 8.52 6.42
N SER A 117 -13.58 7.62 6.85
CA SER A 117 -12.72 6.84 5.98
C SER A 117 -13.57 6.05 4.99
N ASN A 118 -13.17 5.98 3.72
CA ASN A 118 -13.80 5.13 2.70
C ASN A 118 -13.46 3.64 2.89
N VAL A 119 -12.94 3.28 4.07
CA VAL A 119 -12.48 1.94 4.41
C VAL A 119 -13.13 1.52 5.72
N GLN A 120 -13.73 0.34 5.72
CA GLN A 120 -14.19 -0.36 6.91
C GLN A 120 -13.18 -1.46 7.27
N ILE A 121 -12.86 -1.55 8.55
CA ILE A 121 -11.91 -2.50 9.12
C ILE A 121 -12.69 -3.42 10.08
N ASP A 122 -12.49 -4.72 9.96
CA ASP A 122 -13.01 -5.71 10.91
C ASP A 122 -12.25 -5.63 12.24
N THR A 123 -12.68 -4.72 13.11
CA THR A 123 -12.01 -4.42 14.38
C THR A 123 -11.87 -5.65 15.26
N ASP A 124 -12.91 -6.46 15.39
CA ASP A 124 -12.89 -7.66 16.23
C ASP A 124 -11.87 -8.68 15.73
N TYR A 125 -11.74 -8.81 14.39
CA TYR A 125 -10.73 -9.67 13.82
C TYR A 125 -9.31 -9.15 14.03
N PHE A 126 -9.05 -7.84 13.98
CA PHE A 126 -7.70 -7.29 14.06
C PHE A 126 -7.20 -7.00 15.48
N ASN A 127 -8.09 -6.92 16.46
CA ASN A 127 -7.72 -6.61 17.84
C ASN A 127 -6.67 -7.59 18.40
N GLY A 128 -5.55 -7.05 18.87
CA GLY A 128 -4.42 -7.80 19.41
C GLY A 128 -3.58 -8.56 18.38
N LYS A 129 -3.90 -8.46 17.07
CA LYS A 129 -3.17 -9.21 16.04
C LYS A 129 -2.01 -8.42 15.46
N ARG A 130 -0.93 -9.14 15.20
CA ARG A 130 0.24 -8.67 14.45
C ARG A 130 -0.11 -8.43 12.99
N VAL A 131 0.16 -7.23 12.51
CA VAL A 131 -0.13 -6.80 11.13
C VAL A 131 1.13 -6.29 10.43
N LEU A 132 1.30 -6.71 9.18
CA LEU A 132 2.22 -6.14 8.20
C LEU A 132 1.41 -5.49 7.07
N LEU A 133 1.66 -4.21 6.81
CA LEU A 133 0.99 -3.47 5.76
C LEU A 133 1.80 -3.47 4.47
N ILE A 134 1.14 -3.54 3.32
CA ILE A 134 1.77 -3.43 2.00
C ILE A 134 1.03 -2.38 1.16
N ASP A 135 1.75 -1.48 0.53
CA ASP A 135 1.20 -0.54 -0.45
C ASP A 135 2.02 -0.56 -1.75
N ASP A 136 1.43 -0.08 -2.85
CA ASP A 136 2.10 -0.04 -4.14
C ASP A 136 3.22 1.01 -4.15
N ILE A 137 2.88 2.29 -4.00
CA ILE A 137 3.83 3.39 -4.10
C ILE A 137 3.58 4.36 -2.95
N CYS A 138 4.60 4.57 -2.10
CA CYS A 138 4.61 5.72 -1.21
C CYS A 138 5.14 6.96 -1.94
N THR A 139 4.30 7.99 -2.08
CA THR A 139 4.80 9.32 -2.47
C THR A 139 5.23 10.12 -1.24
N THR A 140 4.25 10.57 -0.44
CA THR A 140 4.49 11.25 0.85
C THR A 140 4.30 10.32 2.05
N CYS A 141 3.85 9.08 1.80
CA CYS A 141 3.39 8.11 2.80
C CYS A 141 2.18 8.59 3.64
N ALA A 142 1.49 9.68 3.26
CA ALA A 142 0.35 10.20 4.01
C ALA A 142 -0.81 9.19 4.10
N THR A 143 -1.18 8.56 2.98
CA THR A 143 -2.20 7.49 2.94
C THR A 143 -1.83 6.32 3.84
N ALA A 144 -0.55 5.92 3.83
CA ALA A 144 -0.08 4.85 4.69
C ALA A 144 -0.16 5.21 6.17
N ASN A 145 0.26 6.42 6.55
CA ASN A 145 0.16 6.90 7.93
C ASN A 145 -1.29 6.92 8.42
N ALA A 146 -2.21 7.46 7.63
CA ALA A 146 -3.63 7.50 7.98
C ALA A 146 -4.24 6.10 8.12
N PHE A 147 -3.80 5.14 7.30
CA PHE A 147 -4.30 3.76 7.41
C PHE A 147 -3.67 3.01 8.59
N ILE A 148 -2.41 3.25 8.91
CA ILE A 148 -1.77 2.73 10.12
C ILE A 148 -2.55 3.17 11.35
N GLU A 149 -2.86 4.46 11.46
CA GLU A 149 -3.61 5.00 12.60
C GLU A 149 -4.99 4.34 12.74
N GLN A 150 -5.67 4.07 11.62
CA GLN A 150 -6.95 3.35 11.64
C GLN A 150 -6.80 1.91 12.11
N MET A 151 -5.78 1.18 11.63
CA MET A 151 -5.50 -0.19 12.07
C MET A 151 -5.13 -0.25 13.56
N GLN A 152 -4.32 0.69 14.05
CA GLN A 152 -3.95 0.78 15.46
C GLN A 152 -5.15 1.13 16.35
N LYS A 153 -6.04 2.03 15.89
CA LYS A 153 -7.33 2.31 16.56
C LYS A 153 -8.24 1.08 16.60
N ALA A 154 -8.14 0.19 15.61
CA ALA A 154 -8.83 -1.10 15.59
C ALA A 154 -8.14 -2.18 16.46
N GLY A 155 -7.13 -1.82 17.26
CA GLY A 155 -6.41 -2.73 18.15
C GLY A 155 -5.33 -3.57 17.48
N ALA A 156 -5.03 -3.34 16.19
CA ALA A 156 -3.98 -4.06 15.49
C ALA A 156 -2.58 -3.60 15.91
N ASP A 157 -1.67 -4.55 16.04
CA ASP A 157 -0.25 -4.31 16.27
C ASP A 157 0.51 -4.23 14.93
N VAL A 158 0.57 -3.02 14.38
CA VAL A 158 1.22 -2.77 13.08
C VAL A 158 2.74 -2.71 13.24
N ARG A 159 3.43 -3.78 12.82
CA ARG A 159 4.88 -3.94 12.97
C ARG A 159 5.68 -3.27 11.87
N MET A 160 5.19 -3.34 10.63
CA MET A 160 5.88 -2.86 9.44
C MET A 160 4.89 -2.36 8.38
N THR A 161 5.31 -1.37 7.60
CA THR A 161 4.73 -1.05 6.30
C THR A 161 5.77 -1.19 5.19
N LEU A 162 5.46 -2.03 4.21
CA LEU A 162 6.26 -2.29 3.02
C LEU A 162 5.65 -1.58 1.80
N PHE A 163 6.49 -0.99 0.96
CA PHE A 163 6.09 -0.38 -0.30
C PHE A 163 6.81 -1.06 -1.45
N LEU A 164 6.13 -1.33 -2.57
CA LEU A 164 6.86 -1.77 -3.78
C LEU A 164 7.86 -0.68 -4.17
N ALA A 165 7.44 0.60 -4.14
CA ALA A 165 8.33 1.70 -4.43
C ALA A 165 8.05 2.97 -3.61
N LYS A 166 9.06 3.83 -3.48
CA LYS A 166 8.92 5.20 -2.94
C LYS A 166 9.29 6.23 -3.98
N THR A 167 8.44 7.24 -4.20
CA THR A 167 8.68 8.31 -5.16
C THR A 167 9.96 9.06 -4.81
N LYS A 168 10.88 9.15 -5.78
CA LYS A 168 12.09 9.95 -5.64
C LYS A 168 11.73 11.44 -5.76
N THR A 169 12.15 12.23 -4.77
CA THR A 169 12.02 13.68 -4.81
C THR A 169 13.10 14.26 -5.72
N TYR A 170 12.68 15.11 -6.66
CA TYR A 170 13.58 15.87 -7.52
C TYR A 170 13.50 17.33 -7.10
N HIS A 171 14.58 17.86 -6.51
CA HIS A 171 14.68 19.29 -6.24
C HIS A 171 15.10 20.01 -7.53
N ARG A 172 14.45 21.13 -7.85
CA ARG A 172 14.93 22.04 -8.88
C ARG A 172 16.15 22.77 -8.30
N THR A 173 17.34 22.50 -8.81
CA THR A 173 18.48 23.40 -8.64
C THR A 173 18.29 24.58 -9.60
N THR A 174 17.92 25.74 -9.07
CA THR A 174 17.97 27.01 -9.81
C THR A 174 19.39 27.56 -9.74
N ASN A 175 20.30 27.01 -10.55
CA ASN A 175 21.57 27.68 -10.82
C ASN A 175 21.35 28.65 -11.99
N TYR A 176 20.89 29.86 -11.68
CA TYR A 176 21.10 31.00 -12.57
C TYR A 176 22.49 31.56 -12.25
N GLN A 177 23.48 31.24 -13.08
CA GLN A 177 24.68 32.07 -13.18
C GLN A 177 24.43 33.03 -14.34
N TYR A 178 24.17 34.30 -14.02
CA TYR A 178 24.33 35.38 -14.97
C TYR A 178 25.83 35.62 -15.11
N ASN A 179 26.35 35.48 -16.33
CA ASN A 179 27.62 36.08 -16.74
C ASN A 179 27.33 37.51 -17.20
#